data_AF-A0A1I6RQJ7-F1
#
_entry.id   AF-A0A1I6RQJ7-F1
#
_cell.length_a   1.000
_cell.length_b   1.000
_cell.length_c   1.000
_cell.angle_alpha   90.00
_cell.angle_beta   90.00
_cell.angle_gamma   90.00
#
_symmetry.space_group_name_H-M   'P 1'
#
loop_
_entity.id
_entity.type
_entity.pdbx_description
1 polymer ?
#
loop_
_entity_poly.entity_id
_entity_poly.type
_entity_poly.pdbx_seq_one_letter_code
_entity_poly.pdbx_strand_id
1 'polypeptide(L)'
;MFGGHRESTRPQRRRAAGVAGAVVGVLVSGCSPSAVATWHGIGQEQVSTYETVNRPTGAPAAAIEAVDRLSAEQGDSIGIAVLDRSTGELSWGRDGARQMYSASLSKVIVAVELLERGSVGPEDRELLQRALGPSDDEAMNALWDRHGGTSLITDAAERMRLQQTRPPADPGRWGDTLTSARDIAAVFQHLLGRMSSDDRDFVLDALHAAPEEAADGVDQNFGLMAMHAQAVKSGWMCCQLGKVWVHSAGVVDPGRRRYAVALLSDQPSAVGYDEAISDLTEAARAALTPLR
;
A
#
# COMPACT_ATOMS: atom_id res chain seq x y z
N MET A 1 -21.03 0.79 58.32
CA MET A 1 -19.87 0.00 58.80
C MET A 1 -18.65 0.53 58.08
N PHE A 2 -17.86 1.45 58.65
CA PHE A 2 -16.78 1.22 59.64
C PHE A 2 -15.89 0.03 59.21
N GLY A 3 -14.59 0.11 58.95
CA GLY A 3 -13.55 1.12 59.12
C GLY A 3 -12.16 0.40 59.16
N GLY A 4 -11.06 1.10 58.84
CA GLY A 4 -9.66 0.71 59.12
C GLY A 4 -8.92 -0.02 57.97
N HIS A 5 -7.68 0.27 57.57
CA HIS A 5 -6.57 1.00 58.20
C HIS A 5 -5.67 1.70 57.16
N ARG A 6 -5.07 2.82 57.58
CA ARG A 6 -3.88 3.48 57.00
C ARG A 6 -2.75 3.47 58.04
N GLU A 7 -1.51 3.56 57.53
CA GLU A 7 -0.27 4.19 58.07
C GLU A 7 0.95 3.23 58.08
N SER A 8 2.00 3.51 57.28
CA SER A 8 3.19 4.37 57.55
C SER A 8 4.33 3.53 58.16
N THR A 9 5.63 3.54 57.82
CA THR A 9 6.57 4.60 57.38
C THR A 9 7.93 3.96 56.99
N ARG A 10 8.65 4.58 56.02
CA ARG A 10 10.13 4.72 55.70
C ARG A 10 11.23 4.04 56.57
N PRO A 11 12.57 4.01 56.21
CA PRO A 11 13.32 4.63 55.07
C PRO A 11 14.40 3.74 54.38
N GLN A 12 15.03 4.32 53.34
CA GLN A 12 16.29 3.92 52.67
C GLN A 12 17.48 3.75 53.62
N ARG A 13 18.46 2.90 53.23
CA ARG A 13 19.90 3.23 53.30
C ARG A 13 20.75 2.34 52.39
N ARG A 14 21.43 2.99 51.43
CA ARG A 14 22.61 2.49 50.71
C ARG A 14 23.78 2.33 51.67
N ARG A 15 24.62 1.31 51.47
CA ARG A 15 26.08 1.38 51.70
C ARG A 15 26.84 0.49 50.72
N ALA A 16 27.76 1.13 50.02
CA ALA A 16 28.90 0.54 49.33
C ALA A 16 30.14 0.59 50.24
N ALA A 17 31.14 -0.26 49.97
CA ALA A 17 32.59 -0.14 50.22
C ALA A 17 33.19 -1.57 50.23
N GLY A 18 34.39 -1.88 49.77
CA GLY A 18 35.55 -1.10 49.32
C GLY A 18 36.59 -2.08 48.73
N VAL A 19 37.45 -1.66 47.77
CA VAL A 19 38.81 -1.05 47.94
C VAL A 19 39.86 -2.14 48.25
N ALA A 20 41.10 -2.21 47.73
CA ALA A 20 42.10 -1.31 47.13
C ALA A 20 42.98 -2.16 46.15
N GLY A 21 43.97 -1.70 45.38
CA GLY A 21 44.89 -0.55 45.35
C GLY A 21 46.02 -0.98 44.37
N ALA A 22 46.77 -0.13 43.67
CA ALA A 22 47.74 0.83 44.18
C ALA A 22 48.21 1.80 43.06
N VAL A 23 48.91 2.85 43.50
CA VAL A 23 49.30 4.09 42.81
C VAL A 23 50.83 4.11 42.54
N VAL A 24 51.25 5.02 41.63
CA VAL A 24 52.47 5.90 41.61
C VAL A 24 53.12 5.87 40.22
N GLY A 25 53.43 6.96 39.51
CA GLY A 25 53.32 8.40 39.81
C GLY A 25 53.76 9.33 38.65
N VAL A 26 53.36 10.61 38.81
CA VAL A 26 54.07 11.88 38.54
C VAL A 26 54.52 12.32 37.11
N LEU A 27 53.78 13.33 36.60
CA LEU A 27 54.13 14.64 35.96
C LEU A 27 55.08 14.74 34.74
N VAL A 28 54.71 15.51 33.70
CA VAL A 28 55.02 16.95 33.47
C VAL A 28 54.27 17.47 32.21
N SER A 29 53.88 18.75 32.25
CA SER A 29 53.20 19.61 31.27
C SER A 29 53.78 19.67 29.83
N GLY A 30 52.93 20.03 28.85
CA GLY A 30 53.37 20.67 27.60
C GLY A 30 52.33 20.65 26.46
N CYS A 31 51.96 21.82 25.94
CA CYS A 31 51.14 22.00 24.74
C CYS A 31 51.96 21.90 23.43
N SER A 32 51.26 21.54 22.36
CA SER A 32 51.51 21.79 20.91
C SER A 32 52.10 20.61 20.09
N PRO A 33 52.03 20.62 18.74
CA PRO A 33 51.11 19.81 17.95
C PRO A 33 51.81 18.86 16.95
N SER A 34 51.00 18.11 16.20
CA SER A 34 51.32 17.36 14.96
C SER A 34 51.93 15.96 15.11
N ALA A 35 51.17 14.96 14.66
CA ALA A 35 51.72 13.83 13.93
C ALA A 35 50.70 13.39 12.89
N VAL A 36 51.06 13.65 11.63
CA VAL A 36 50.42 13.14 10.41
C VAL A 36 50.55 11.62 10.43
N ALA A 37 49.42 10.91 10.36
CA ALA A 37 49.41 9.50 9.98
C ALA A 37 48.74 9.41 8.61
N THR A 38 49.59 9.42 7.57
CA THR A 38 49.23 9.09 6.20
C THR A 38 48.86 7.62 6.11
N TRP A 39 47.56 7.33 6.04
CA TRP A 39 47.10 6.04 5.55
C TRP A 39 47.08 6.07 4.02
N HIS A 40 47.97 5.29 3.42
CA HIS A 40 48.00 5.02 1.99
C HIS A 40 46.81 4.15 1.60
N GLY A 41 46.28 4.44 0.42
CA GLY A 41 45.06 3.86 -0.11
C GLY A 41 45.14 2.38 -0.46
N ILE A 42 44.07 1.71 -0.11
CA ILE A 42 43.40 0.65 -0.87
C ILE A 42 42.02 1.28 -1.12
N GLY A 43 41.69 1.72 -2.33
CA GLY A 43 41.67 0.88 -3.51
C GLY A 43 40.21 0.52 -3.76
N GLN A 44 39.56 1.39 -4.54
CA GLN A 44 38.25 1.22 -5.16
C GLN A 44 37.02 1.29 -4.25
N GLU A 45 36.47 2.50 -4.23
CA GLU A 45 35.04 2.76 -4.45
C GLU A 45 34.36 1.58 -5.15
N GLN A 46 33.78 0.66 -4.36
CA GLN A 46 32.74 -0.20 -4.88
C GLN A 46 31.54 0.70 -5.15
N VAL A 47 31.56 1.30 -6.34
CA VAL A 47 30.34 1.68 -7.02
C VAL A 47 29.57 0.39 -7.14
N SER A 48 28.70 0.16 -6.16
CA SER A 48 27.68 -0.86 -6.25
C SER A 48 26.99 -0.62 -7.58
N THR A 49 27.19 -1.56 -8.50
CA THR A 49 26.33 -1.72 -9.66
C THR A 49 25.00 -2.20 -9.11
N TYR A 50 24.29 -1.30 -8.42
CA TYR A 50 22.85 -1.37 -8.34
C TYR A 50 22.41 -1.33 -9.80
N GLU A 51 22.12 -2.53 -10.30
CA GLU A 51 21.03 -2.80 -11.21
C GLU A 51 20.60 -1.52 -11.91
N THR A 52 21.03 -1.33 -13.16
CA THR A 52 20.32 -0.46 -14.08
C THR A 52 18.87 -0.87 -13.94
N VAL A 53 18.10 -0.11 -13.14
CA VAL A 53 16.66 -0.23 -13.08
C VAL A 53 16.29 0.09 -14.51
N ASN A 54 16.05 -0.96 -15.30
CA ASN A 54 15.64 -0.79 -16.68
C ASN A 54 14.47 0.18 -16.59
N ARG A 55 14.65 1.39 -17.13
CA ARG A 55 13.52 2.29 -17.26
C ARG A 55 12.46 1.49 -18.01
N PRO A 56 11.22 1.49 -17.51
CA PRO A 56 10.10 0.93 -18.25
C PRO A 56 10.21 1.32 -19.72
N THR A 57 9.94 0.37 -20.62
CA THR A 57 9.91 0.65 -22.06
C THR A 57 8.51 0.41 -22.62
N GLY A 58 8.24 1.01 -23.79
CA GLY A 58 6.99 0.78 -24.51
C GLY A 58 5.75 1.38 -23.81
N ALA A 59 4.62 0.69 -23.96
CA ALA A 59 3.30 1.16 -23.55
C ALA A 59 3.17 1.41 -22.03
N PRO A 60 3.66 0.54 -21.13
CA PRO A 60 3.67 0.82 -19.68
C PRO A 60 4.44 2.10 -19.32
N ALA A 61 5.58 2.35 -19.97
CA ALA A 61 6.39 3.54 -19.75
C ALA A 61 5.66 4.83 -20.15
N ALA A 62 5.00 4.81 -21.31
CA ALA A 62 4.21 5.93 -21.78
C ALA A 62 2.98 6.19 -20.88
N ALA A 63 2.37 5.12 -20.34
CA ALA A 63 1.23 5.24 -19.42
C ALA A 63 1.62 5.95 -18.11
N ILE A 64 2.74 5.53 -17.50
CA ILE A 64 3.21 6.15 -16.25
C ILE A 64 3.66 7.61 -16.48
N GLU A 65 4.32 7.90 -17.60
CA GLU A 65 4.74 9.27 -17.94
C GLU A 65 3.54 10.19 -18.20
N ALA A 66 2.47 9.68 -18.83
CA ALA A 66 1.26 10.45 -19.07
C ALA A 66 0.59 10.90 -17.76
N VAL A 67 0.50 10.01 -16.76
CA VAL A 67 -0.07 10.35 -15.45
C VAL A 67 0.86 11.23 -14.63
N ASP A 68 2.18 10.99 -14.65
CA ASP A 68 3.16 11.84 -13.95
C ASP A 68 3.13 13.29 -14.46
N ARG A 69 2.92 13.49 -15.77
CA ARG A 69 2.77 14.82 -16.37
C ARG A 69 1.45 15.47 -15.95
N LEU A 70 0.33 14.74 -16.03
CA LEU A 70 -0.98 15.25 -15.61
C LEU A 70 -0.97 15.69 -14.15
N SER A 71 -0.43 14.84 -13.26
CA SER A 71 -0.25 15.12 -11.84
C SER A 71 0.59 16.39 -11.60
N ALA A 72 1.66 16.60 -12.38
CA ALA A 72 2.47 17.81 -12.27
C ALA A 72 1.75 19.08 -12.76
N GLU A 73 0.88 18.98 -13.76
CA GLU A 73 0.11 20.11 -14.31
C GLU A 73 -1.05 20.51 -13.39
N GLN A 74 -1.73 19.54 -12.78
CA GLN A 74 -2.84 19.76 -11.84
C GLN A 74 -2.35 20.14 -10.43
N GLY A 75 -1.14 19.74 -10.06
CA GLY A 75 -0.62 19.94 -8.70
C GLY A 75 -1.13 18.90 -7.70
N ASP A 76 -1.83 17.87 -8.17
CA ASP A 76 -2.32 16.75 -7.38
C ASP A 76 -1.35 15.58 -7.40
N SER A 77 -1.34 14.77 -6.33
CA SER A 77 -0.49 13.59 -6.27
C SER A 77 -1.26 12.33 -6.64
N ILE A 78 -0.94 11.78 -7.81
CA ILE A 78 -1.53 10.55 -8.34
C ILE A 78 -0.43 9.50 -8.50
N GLY A 79 -0.51 8.43 -7.72
CA GLY A 79 0.33 7.25 -7.89
C GLY A 79 -0.23 6.34 -8.99
N ILE A 80 0.62 5.93 -9.93
CA ILE A 80 0.29 4.94 -10.96
C ILE A 80 1.25 3.75 -10.92
N ALA A 81 0.72 2.56 -11.15
CA ALA A 81 1.50 1.39 -11.53
C ALA A 81 0.80 0.59 -12.64
N VAL A 82 1.60 -0.04 -13.49
CA VAL A 82 1.17 -0.86 -14.63
C VAL A 82 1.93 -2.18 -14.61
N LEU A 83 1.19 -3.28 -14.55
CA LEU A 83 1.70 -4.63 -14.79
C LEU A 83 1.46 -4.99 -16.26
N ASP A 84 2.51 -5.35 -16.99
CA ASP A 84 2.41 -6.01 -18.30
C ASP A 84 2.56 -7.52 -18.12
N ARG A 85 1.47 -8.27 -18.32
CA ARG A 85 1.47 -9.73 -18.12
C ARG A 85 2.19 -10.48 -19.22
N SER A 86 2.44 -9.85 -20.38
CA SER A 86 3.18 -10.51 -21.47
C SER A 86 4.68 -10.59 -21.16
N THR A 87 5.21 -9.62 -20.43
CA THR A 87 6.62 -9.54 -20.03
C THR A 87 6.84 -9.86 -18.55
N GLY A 88 5.80 -9.76 -17.72
CA GLY A 88 5.88 -9.81 -16.26
C GLY A 88 6.39 -8.51 -15.64
N GLU A 89 6.60 -7.46 -16.43
CA GLU A 89 7.17 -6.20 -15.99
C GLU A 89 6.15 -5.39 -15.17
N LEU A 90 6.60 -4.90 -14.02
CA LEU A 90 5.84 -3.98 -13.16
C LEU A 90 6.51 -2.60 -13.22
N SER A 91 5.83 -1.65 -13.85
CA SER A 91 6.26 -0.26 -14.01
C SER A 91 5.45 0.66 -13.09
N TRP A 92 6.04 1.73 -12.57
CA TRP A 92 5.31 2.70 -11.75
C TRP A 92 5.85 4.12 -11.93
N GLY A 93 4.96 5.10 -11.81
CA GLY A 93 5.26 6.53 -11.93
C GLY A 93 5.93 7.09 -10.67
N ARG A 94 6.18 8.40 -10.67
CA ARG A 94 6.88 9.13 -9.60
C ARG A 94 6.32 8.83 -8.20
N ASP A 95 5.00 8.88 -8.07
CA ASP A 95 4.29 8.64 -6.79
C ASP A 95 3.78 7.20 -6.65
N GLY A 96 4.15 6.29 -7.55
CA GLY A 96 3.63 4.92 -7.56
C GLY A 96 4.00 4.08 -6.34
N ALA A 97 5.08 4.44 -5.63
CA ALA A 97 5.50 3.83 -4.37
C ALA A 97 5.14 4.66 -3.12
N ARG A 98 4.37 5.75 -3.27
CA ARG A 98 3.93 6.56 -2.14
C ARG A 98 2.83 5.82 -1.37
N GLN A 99 2.94 5.79 -0.04
CA GLN A 99 1.90 5.22 0.82
C GLN A 99 0.66 6.13 0.88
N MET A 100 -0.51 5.53 0.74
CA MET A 100 -1.83 6.16 0.89
C MET A 100 -2.77 5.22 1.65
N TYR A 101 -3.82 5.75 2.28
CA TYR A 101 -4.91 4.92 2.77
C TYR A 101 -5.64 4.31 1.61
N SER A 102 -5.82 2.99 1.64
CA SER A 102 -6.32 2.21 0.50
C SER A 102 -7.80 2.35 0.19
N ALA A 103 -8.59 2.88 1.14
CA ALA A 103 -10.05 2.79 1.11
C ALA A 103 -10.49 1.35 0.74
N SER A 104 -11.45 1.20 -0.18
CA SER A 104 -11.95 -0.11 -0.61
C SER A 104 -10.98 -0.94 -1.49
N LEU A 105 -9.77 -0.45 -1.83
CA LEU A 105 -8.78 -1.33 -2.49
C LEU A 105 -8.23 -2.41 -1.56
N SER A 106 -8.24 -2.18 -0.24
CA SER A 106 -7.92 -3.21 0.77
C SER A 106 -8.77 -4.47 0.62
N LYS A 107 -10.02 -4.36 0.13
CA LYS A 107 -10.91 -5.51 -0.08
C LYS A 107 -10.33 -6.53 -1.06
N VAL A 108 -9.59 -6.08 -2.08
CA VAL A 108 -8.88 -6.97 -3.02
C VAL A 108 -7.69 -7.64 -2.34
N ILE A 109 -6.94 -6.90 -1.52
CA ILE A 109 -5.82 -7.43 -0.73
C ILE A 109 -6.31 -8.57 0.17
N VAL A 110 -7.39 -8.32 0.91
CA VAL A 110 -8.00 -9.30 1.83
C VAL A 110 -8.57 -10.49 1.05
N ALA A 111 -9.27 -10.26 -0.06
CA ALA A 111 -9.83 -11.34 -0.87
C ALA A 111 -8.76 -12.32 -1.35
N VAL A 112 -7.65 -11.79 -1.89
CA VAL A 112 -6.54 -12.62 -2.38
C VAL A 112 -5.91 -13.41 -1.24
N GLU A 113 -5.62 -12.78 -0.10
CA GLU A 113 -5.02 -13.49 1.04
C GLU A 113 -5.96 -14.55 1.63
N LEU A 114 -7.26 -14.27 1.76
CA LEU A 114 -8.22 -15.23 2.29
C LEU A 114 -8.29 -16.49 1.43
N LEU A 115 -8.39 -16.32 0.11
CA LEU A 115 -8.44 -17.43 -0.84
C LEU A 115 -7.13 -18.24 -0.80
N GLU A 116 -5.98 -17.57 -0.70
CA GLU A 116 -4.66 -18.22 -0.56
C GLU A 116 -4.48 -19.00 0.75
N ARG A 117 -5.12 -18.59 1.84
CA ARG A 117 -5.14 -19.35 3.10
C ARG A 117 -5.96 -20.64 2.96
N GLY A 118 -6.88 -20.71 2.01
CA GLY A 118 -7.82 -21.82 1.85
C GLY A 118 -8.92 -21.85 2.91
N SER A 119 -9.03 -20.82 3.74
CA SER A 119 -10.00 -20.71 4.85
C SER A 119 -11.32 -20.07 4.40
N VAL A 120 -11.83 -20.41 3.21
CA VAL A 120 -12.99 -19.75 2.60
C VAL A 120 -14.11 -20.75 2.34
N GLY A 121 -15.18 -20.65 3.12
CA GLY A 121 -16.42 -21.42 2.89
C GLY A 121 -17.37 -20.74 1.89
N PRO A 122 -18.52 -21.36 1.56
CA PRO A 122 -19.52 -20.76 0.69
C PRO A 122 -20.00 -19.37 1.16
N GLU A 123 -20.24 -19.22 2.47
CA GLU A 123 -20.64 -17.94 3.07
C GLU A 123 -19.55 -16.86 2.90
N ASP A 124 -18.27 -17.22 3.09
CA ASP A 124 -17.18 -16.27 2.87
C ASP A 124 -17.08 -15.86 1.40
N ARG A 125 -17.36 -16.77 0.45
CA ARG A 125 -17.41 -16.43 -0.99
C ARG A 125 -18.54 -15.47 -1.30
N GLU A 126 -19.71 -15.63 -0.70
CA GLU A 126 -20.82 -14.67 -0.85
C GLU A 126 -20.44 -13.29 -0.30
N LEU A 127 -19.80 -13.24 0.86
CA LEU A 127 -19.28 -11.99 1.43
C LEU A 127 -18.21 -11.36 0.53
N LEU A 128 -17.29 -12.16 0.00
CA LEU A 128 -16.25 -11.68 -0.91
C LEU A 128 -16.85 -11.11 -2.21
N GLN A 129 -17.88 -11.75 -2.78
CA GLN A 129 -18.55 -11.25 -3.96
C GLN A 129 -19.17 -9.86 -3.71
N ARG A 130 -19.84 -9.68 -2.56
CA ARG A 130 -20.41 -8.39 -2.14
C ARG A 130 -19.32 -7.34 -1.86
N ALA A 131 -18.25 -7.73 -1.19
CA ALA A 131 -17.13 -6.84 -0.88
C ALA A 131 -16.39 -6.37 -2.16
N LEU A 132 -16.26 -7.23 -3.17
CA LEU A 132 -15.54 -6.93 -4.40
C LEU A 132 -16.38 -6.16 -5.43
N GLY A 133 -17.61 -6.60 -5.71
CA GLY A 133 -18.47 -6.02 -6.74
C GLY A 133 -19.12 -4.70 -6.31
N PRO A 134 -20.20 -4.73 -5.51
CA PRO A 134 -20.86 -3.52 -4.99
C PRO A 134 -20.07 -2.82 -3.87
N SER A 135 -18.86 -3.27 -3.56
CA SER A 135 -18.00 -2.64 -2.54
C SER A 135 -18.58 -2.63 -1.11
N ASP A 136 -19.41 -3.61 -0.77
CA ASP A 136 -20.15 -3.69 0.50
C ASP A 136 -19.24 -3.72 1.74
N ASP A 137 -19.35 -2.69 2.58
CA ASP A 137 -18.57 -2.53 3.81
C ASP A 137 -18.97 -3.52 4.90
N GLU A 138 -20.25 -3.86 5.02
CA GLU A 138 -20.72 -4.83 6.04
C GLU A 138 -20.23 -6.24 5.70
N ALA A 139 -20.18 -6.59 4.42
CA ALA A 139 -19.57 -7.83 3.97
C ALA A 139 -18.06 -7.88 4.31
N MET A 140 -17.36 -6.76 4.13
CA MET A 140 -15.95 -6.65 4.50
C MET A 140 -15.76 -6.69 6.02
N ASN A 141 -16.58 -6.01 6.80
CA ASN A 141 -16.54 -6.05 8.27
C ASN A 141 -16.65 -7.49 8.78
N ALA A 142 -17.62 -8.26 8.26
CA ALA A 142 -17.81 -9.66 8.64
C ALA A 142 -16.59 -10.54 8.33
N LEU A 143 -16.00 -10.37 7.13
CA LEU A 143 -14.78 -11.11 6.75
C LEU A 143 -13.57 -10.70 7.60
N TRP A 144 -13.41 -9.40 7.86
CA TRP A 144 -12.33 -8.85 8.67
C TRP A 144 -12.36 -9.39 10.10
N ASP A 145 -13.52 -9.33 10.75
CA ASP A 145 -13.69 -9.80 12.13
C ASP A 145 -13.51 -11.31 12.25
N ARG A 146 -14.00 -12.07 11.27
CA ARG A 146 -13.96 -13.54 11.27
C ARG A 146 -12.55 -14.09 11.06
N HIS A 147 -11.75 -13.45 10.21
CA HIS A 147 -10.51 -14.03 9.70
C HIS A 147 -9.22 -13.36 10.19
N GLY A 148 -9.31 -12.65 11.32
CA GLY A 148 -8.15 -12.17 12.07
C GLY A 148 -7.71 -10.74 11.77
N GLY A 149 -8.59 -9.93 11.18
CA GLY A 149 -8.42 -8.49 11.00
C GLY A 149 -7.09 -8.09 10.37
N THR A 150 -6.30 -7.31 11.10
CA THR A 150 -4.99 -6.78 10.63
C THR A 150 -3.98 -7.84 10.21
N SER A 151 -4.11 -9.10 10.69
CA SER A 151 -3.27 -10.21 10.22
C SER A 151 -3.45 -10.48 8.72
N LEU A 152 -4.64 -10.24 8.17
CA LEU A 152 -4.91 -10.41 6.73
C LEU A 152 -4.00 -9.51 5.90
N ILE A 153 -3.78 -8.28 6.34
CA ILE A 153 -2.90 -7.33 5.64
C ILE A 153 -1.43 -7.68 5.84
N THR A 154 -1.05 -8.12 7.03
CA THR A 154 0.33 -8.51 7.34
C THR A 154 0.75 -9.71 6.49
N ASP A 155 -0.08 -10.74 6.45
CA ASP A 155 0.20 -11.99 5.72
C ASP A 155 0.13 -11.76 4.21
N ALA A 156 -0.83 -10.96 3.74
CA ALA A 156 -0.89 -10.51 2.35
C ALA A 156 0.40 -9.82 1.93
N ALA A 157 0.92 -8.89 2.76
CA ALA A 157 2.15 -8.17 2.47
C ALA A 157 3.36 -9.10 2.40
N GLU A 158 3.45 -10.10 3.28
CA GLU A 158 4.51 -11.11 3.23
C GLU A 158 4.40 -12.00 1.99
N ARG A 159 3.22 -12.61 1.77
CA ARG A 159 2.97 -13.56 0.67
C ARG A 159 3.20 -12.94 -0.70
N MET A 160 2.66 -11.74 -0.90
CA MET A 160 2.72 -11.03 -2.19
C MET A 160 3.92 -10.08 -2.29
N ARG A 161 4.76 -10.00 -1.24
CA ARG A 161 5.97 -9.15 -1.17
C ARG A 161 5.65 -7.65 -1.34
N LEU A 162 4.56 -7.20 -0.73
CA LEU A 162 4.09 -5.81 -0.78
C LEU A 162 4.96 -4.93 0.11
N GLN A 163 5.65 -3.96 -0.48
CA GLN A 163 6.73 -3.25 0.18
C GLN A 163 6.24 -2.08 1.04
N GLN A 164 5.15 -1.44 0.62
CA GLN A 164 4.48 -0.31 1.24
C GLN A 164 3.20 -0.71 1.98
N THR A 165 2.63 -1.89 1.74
CA THR A 165 1.38 -2.30 2.38
C THR A 165 1.57 -2.58 3.87
N ARG A 166 0.81 -1.92 4.73
CA ARG A 166 0.84 -2.10 6.20
C ARG A 166 -0.58 -2.09 6.76
N PRO A 167 -0.84 -2.86 7.84
CA PRO A 167 -2.14 -2.82 8.51
C PRO A 167 -2.48 -1.39 8.99
N PRO A 168 -3.78 -1.06 9.12
CA PRO A 168 -4.20 0.24 9.65
C PRO A 168 -3.72 0.42 11.09
N ALA A 169 -3.48 1.68 11.49
CA ALA A 169 -3.11 2.02 12.85
C ALA A 169 -4.24 1.74 13.85
N ASP A 170 -5.50 1.96 13.42
CA ASP A 170 -6.69 1.51 14.13
C ASP A 170 -7.15 0.16 13.55
N PRO A 171 -7.08 -0.94 14.31
CA PRO A 171 -7.45 -2.28 13.83
C PRO A 171 -8.91 -2.41 13.36
N GLY A 172 -9.80 -1.52 13.79
CA GLY A 172 -11.21 -1.50 13.38
C GLY A 172 -11.46 -0.79 12.04
N ARG A 173 -10.43 -0.22 11.42
CA ARG A 173 -10.55 0.62 10.22
C ARG A 173 -9.77 0.03 9.05
N TRP A 174 -10.24 -1.10 8.51
CA TRP A 174 -9.58 -1.80 7.39
C TRP A 174 -9.32 -0.89 6.18
N GLY A 175 -10.17 0.12 5.93
CA GLY A 175 -9.99 1.10 4.85
C GLY A 175 -8.74 1.98 5.00
N ASP A 176 -8.26 2.18 6.22
CA ASP A 176 -7.04 2.94 6.55
C ASP A 176 -5.76 2.11 6.31
N THR A 177 -5.86 0.89 5.75
CA THR A 177 -4.70 0.11 5.32
C THR A 177 -3.80 0.98 4.45
N LEU A 178 -2.54 1.16 4.86
CA LEU A 178 -1.56 1.86 4.03
C LEU A 178 -1.18 0.94 2.88
N THR A 179 -1.13 1.47 1.65
CA THR A 179 -0.67 0.75 0.46
C THR A 179 -0.12 1.73 -0.58
N SER A 180 0.36 1.23 -1.72
CA SER A 180 0.83 2.03 -2.86
C SER A 180 0.23 1.51 -4.16
N ALA A 181 0.28 2.31 -5.23
CA ALA A 181 -0.14 1.85 -6.56
C ALA A 181 0.68 0.63 -7.01
N ARG A 182 2.00 0.66 -6.75
CA ARG A 182 2.92 -0.45 -7.00
C ARG A 182 2.47 -1.74 -6.31
N ASP A 183 2.12 -1.66 -5.03
CA ASP A 183 1.72 -2.85 -4.27
C ASP A 183 0.35 -3.37 -4.73
N ILE A 184 -0.61 -2.50 -5.04
CA ILE A 184 -1.89 -2.94 -5.62
C ILE A 184 -1.66 -3.65 -6.96
N ALA A 185 -0.79 -3.14 -7.83
CA ALA A 185 -0.45 -3.84 -9.07
C ALA A 185 0.29 -5.16 -8.83
N ALA A 186 1.07 -5.29 -7.74
CA ALA A 186 1.66 -6.56 -7.30
C ALA A 186 0.60 -7.55 -6.77
N VAL A 187 -0.48 -7.09 -6.12
CA VAL A 187 -1.64 -7.93 -5.77
C VAL A 187 -2.28 -8.51 -7.03
N PHE A 188 -2.49 -7.69 -8.07
CA PHE A 188 -2.97 -8.19 -9.36
C PHE A 188 -1.97 -9.12 -10.05
N GLN A 189 -0.66 -8.91 -9.89
CA GLN A 189 0.37 -9.83 -10.38
C GLN A 189 0.25 -11.21 -9.73
N HIS A 190 0.03 -11.27 -8.41
CA HIS A 190 -0.18 -12.52 -7.70
C HIS A 190 -1.49 -13.19 -8.12
N LEU A 191 -2.60 -12.43 -8.11
CA LEU A 191 -3.93 -12.89 -8.55
C LEU A 191 -3.89 -13.52 -9.95
N LEU A 192 -3.27 -12.84 -10.91
CA LEU A 192 -3.30 -13.25 -12.31
C LEU A 192 -2.25 -14.30 -12.68
N GLY A 193 -1.20 -14.46 -11.86
CA GLY A 193 -0.03 -15.28 -12.18
C GLY A 193 0.22 -16.47 -11.25
N ARG A 194 -0.37 -16.50 -10.05
CA ARG A 194 -0.06 -17.51 -9.03
C ARG A 194 -1.27 -18.22 -8.42
N MET A 195 -2.41 -17.55 -8.33
CA MET A 195 -3.63 -18.18 -7.80
C MET A 195 -4.14 -19.31 -8.70
N SER A 196 -4.91 -20.23 -8.11
CA SER A 196 -5.65 -21.26 -8.85
C SER A 196 -6.57 -20.62 -9.90
N SER A 197 -6.92 -21.33 -10.98
CA SER A 197 -7.86 -20.80 -11.97
C SER A 197 -9.20 -20.44 -11.33
N ASP A 198 -9.70 -21.29 -10.43
CA ASP A 198 -11.03 -21.16 -9.86
C ASP A 198 -11.11 -19.94 -8.94
N ASP A 199 -10.09 -19.71 -8.11
CA ASP A 199 -10.05 -18.54 -7.22
C ASP A 199 -9.75 -17.25 -7.97
N ARG A 200 -8.86 -17.31 -8.96
CA ARG A 200 -8.58 -16.16 -9.83
C ARG A 200 -9.84 -15.73 -10.56
N ASP A 201 -10.50 -16.67 -11.22
CA ASP A 201 -11.66 -16.38 -12.04
C ASP A 201 -12.83 -15.91 -11.16
N PHE A 202 -13.01 -16.48 -9.95
CA PHE A 202 -13.95 -15.96 -8.95
C PHE A 202 -13.72 -14.49 -8.60
N VAL A 203 -12.48 -14.07 -8.29
CA VAL A 203 -12.17 -12.67 -7.97
C VAL A 203 -12.41 -11.76 -9.16
N LEU A 204 -11.95 -12.17 -10.36
CA LEU A 204 -12.12 -11.36 -11.57
C LEU A 204 -13.59 -11.20 -11.96
N ASP A 205 -14.40 -12.26 -11.83
CA ASP A 205 -15.82 -12.23 -12.13
C ASP A 205 -16.57 -11.34 -11.12
N ALA A 206 -16.23 -11.40 -9.84
CA ALA A 206 -16.83 -10.52 -8.82
C ALA A 206 -16.50 -9.04 -9.08
N LEU A 207 -15.25 -8.73 -9.47
CA LEU A 207 -14.84 -7.38 -9.86
C LEU A 207 -15.49 -6.93 -11.18
N HIS A 208 -15.66 -7.84 -12.13
CA HIS A 208 -16.29 -7.54 -13.42
C HIS A 208 -17.80 -7.29 -13.28
N ALA A 209 -18.44 -7.96 -12.33
CA ALA A 209 -19.85 -7.82 -12.01
C ALA A 209 -20.16 -6.62 -11.10
N ALA A 210 -19.20 -5.71 -10.87
CA ALA A 210 -19.43 -4.51 -10.09
C ALA A 210 -20.58 -3.68 -10.71
N PRO A 211 -21.63 -3.35 -9.94
CA PRO A 211 -22.72 -2.51 -10.42
C PRO A 211 -22.26 -1.05 -10.55
N GLU A 212 -23.02 -0.26 -11.31
CA GLU A 212 -22.84 1.20 -11.41
C GLU A 212 -23.00 1.84 -10.03
N GLU A 213 -24.07 1.56 -9.30
CA GLU A 213 -24.25 2.05 -7.92
C GLU A 213 -23.69 1.05 -6.90
N ALA A 214 -22.75 1.50 -6.06
CA ALA A 214 -22.20 0.72 -4.94
C ALA A 214 -23.23 0.50 -3.82
N ALA A 215 -22.93 -0.39 -2.87
CA ALA A 215 -23.78 -0.70 -1.73
C ALA A 215 -24.09 0.51 -0.83
N ASP A 216 -23.22 1.53 -0.84
CA ASP A 216 -23.38 2.79 -0.10
C ASP A 216 -23.94 3.94 -0.96
N GLY A 217 -24.31 3.67 -2.22
CA GLY A 217 -24.92 4.64 -3.13
C GLY A 217 -23.95 5.44 -4.00
N VAL A 218 -22.63 5.21 -3.90
CA VAL A 218 -21.65 5.87 -4.77
C VAL A 218 -21.71 5.30 -6.18
N ASP A 219 -21.78 6.17 -7.18
CA ASP A 219 -21.60 5.79 -8.59
C ASP A 219 -20.13 5.36 -8.82
N GLN A 220 -19.92 4.09 -9.14
CA GLN A 220 -18.62 3.46 -9.39
C GLN A 220 -18.11 3.72 -10.81
N ASN A 221 -18.90 4.34 -11.70
CA ASN A 221 -18.56 4.64 -13.09
C ASN A 221 -17.56 5.80 -13.22
N PHE A 222 -16.41 5.65 -12.59
CA PHE A 222 -15.26 6.56 -12.65
C PHE A 222 -13.95 5.78 -12.83
N GLY A 223 -12.85 6.51 -13.00
CA GLY A 223 -11.51 5.92 -13.09
C GLY A 223 -11.44 4.90 -14.24
N LEU A 224 -10.93 3.70 -13.96
CA LEU A 224 -10.81 2.64 -14.95
C LEU A 224 -12.17 2.09 -15.40
N MET A 225 -13.20 2.09 -14.55
CA MET A 225 -14.53 1.58 -14.88
C MET A 225 -15.19 2.45 -15.96
N ALA A 226 -15.11 3.78 -15.81
CA ALA A 226 -15.56 4.74 -16.83
C ALA A 226 -14.86 4.56 -18.19
N MET A 227 -13.67 3.95 -18.20
CA MET A 227 -12.91 3.64 -19.42
C MET A 227 -13.19 2.23 -19.96
N HIS A 228 -14.23 1.56 -19.46
CA HIS A 228 -14.66 0.21 -19.81
C HIS A 228 -13.59 -0.88 -19.57
N ALA A 229 -12.77 -0.71 -18.52
CA ALA A 229 -11.92 -1.79 -18.04
C ALA A 229 -12.78 -2.96 -17.50
N GLN A 230 -12.22 -4.18 -17.49
CA GLN A 230 -13.03 -5.38 -17.26
C GLN A 230 -13.27 -5.65 -15.78
N ALA A 231 -12.23 -5.99 -15.02
CA ALA A 231 -12.34 -6.36 -13.62
C ALA A 231 -11.74 -5.22 -12.77
N VAL A 232 -12.59 -4.32 -12.27
CA VAL A 232 -12.17 -3.09 -11.59
C VAL A 232 -12.65 -3.10 -10.15
N LYS A 233 -11.75 -2.74 -9.23
CA LYS A 233 -12.13 -2.26 -7.90
C LYS A 233 -11.93 -0.75 -7.83
N SER A 234 -13.02 -0.06 -7.49
CA SER A 234 -12.99 1.35 -7.11
C SER A 234 -12.86 1.50 -5.59
N GLY A 235 -12.19 2.56 -5.13
CA GLY A 235 -12.06 2.88 -3.71
C GLY A 235 -12.27 4.36 -3.46
N TRP A 236 -13.05 4.69 -2.45
CA TRP A 236 -13.32 6.06 -2.05
C TRP A 236 -13.36 6.14 -0.53
N MET A 237 -12.85 7.23 0.00
CA MET A 237 -12.97 7.57 1.41
C MET A 237 -12.89 9.08 1.54
N CYS A 238 -13.44 9.64 2.62
CA CYS A 238 -13.25 11.04 2.90
C CYS A 238 -12.97 11.37 4.35
N CYS A 239 -12.18 12.43 4.39
CA CYS A 239 -12.13 13.50 5.35
C CYS A 239 -11.26 13.20 6.55
N GLN A 240 -10.68 12.00 6.65
CA GLN A 240 -9.58 11.80 7.59
C GLN A 240 -8.36 12.61 7.13
N LEU A 241 -7.57 13.13 8.08
CA LEU A 241 -6.36 13.91 7.77
C LEU A 241 -6.58 15.10 6.81
N GLY A 242 -7.81 15.60 6.67
CA GLY A 242 -8.14 16.69 5.73
C GLY A 242 -8.02 16.29 4.26
N LYS A 243 -8.22 15.01 3.92
CA LYS A 243 -8.06 14.47 2.57
C LYS A 243 -9.33 13.79 2.04
N VAL A 244 -9.45 13.70 0.73
CA VAL A 244 -10.34 12.78 0.01
C VAL A 244 -9.46 11.80 -0.75
N TRP A 245 -9.79 10.51 -0.71
CA TRP A 245 -9.07 9.46 -1.42
C TRP A 245 -10.02 8.87 -2.45
N VAL A 246 -9.58 8.82 -3.69
CA VAL A 246 -10.31 8.18 -4.79
C VAL A 246 -9.30 7.33 -5.54
N HIS A 247 -9.63 6.06 -5.75
CA HIS A 247 -8.72 5.07 -6.31
C HIS A 247 -9.44 4.17 -7.30
N SER A 248 -8.67 3.62 -8.23
CA SER A 248 -9.18 2.66 -9.20
C SER A 248 -8.07 1.69 -9.59
N ALA A 249 -8.35 0.39 -9.52
CA ALA A 249 -7.40 -0.64 -9.95
C ALA A 249 -8.11 -1.78 -10.66
N GLY A 250 -7.52 -2.31 -11.71
CA GLY A 250 -8.16 -3.38 -12.47
C GLY A 250 -7.39 -3.87 -13.68
N VAL A 251 -7.99 -4.87 -14.34
CA VAL A 251 -7.47 -5.42 -15.59
C VAL A 251 -7.97 -4.60 -16.78
N VAL A 252 -7.02 -4.14 -17.60
CA VAL A 252 -7.24 -3.24 -18.73
C VAL A 252 -6.65 -3.90 -19.99
N ASP A 253 -7.20 -3.57 -21.16
CA ASP A 253 -7.07 -4.24 -22.48
C ASP A 253 -8.28 -5.15 -22.82
N PRO A 254 -9.30 -4.58 -23.49
CA PRO A 254 -10.45 -5.32 -24.00
C PRO A 254 -10.00 -6.38 -25.03
N GLY A 255 -10.06 -7.65 -24.63
CA GLY A 255 -9.85 -8.81 -25.52
C GLY A 255 -8.54 -9.57 -25.30
N ARG A 256 -7.56 -9.01 -24.59
CA ARG A 256 -6.32 -9.73 -24.25
C ARG A 256 -5.99 -9.75 -22.76
N ARG A 257 -6.63 -8.90 -21.94
CA ARG A 257 -6.37 -8.82 -20.48
C ARG A 257 -4.88 -8.69 -20.18
N ARG A 258 -4.13 -7.95 -21.02
CA ARG A 258 -2.67 -7.92 -20.95
C ARG A 258 -2.18 -7.11 -19.76
N TYR A 259 -2.85 -6.01 -19.44
CA TYR A 259 -2.36 -5.09 -18.43
C TYR A 259 -3.22 -5.11 -17.18
N ALA A 260 -2.61 -4.88 -16.02
CA ALA A 260 -3.32 -4.44 -14.83
C ALA A 260 -2.80 -3.05 -14.44
N VAL A 261 -3.69 -2.14 -14.11
CA VAL A 261 -3.37 -0.75 -13.77
C VAL A 261 -3.90 -0.45 -12.38
N ALA A 262 -3.12 0.27 -11.58
CA ALA A 262 -3.53 0.81 -10.30
C ALA A 262 -3.30 2.32 -10.28
N LEU A 263 -4.33 3.07 -9.91
CA LEU A 263 -4.32 4.52 -9.75
C LEU A 263 -4.80 4.86 -8.33
N LEU A 264 -3.94 5.53 -7.57
CA LEU A 264 -4.26 5.99 -6.22
C LEU A 264 -4.04 7.51 -6.15
N SER A 265 -5.05 8.26 -5.74
CA SER A 265 -4.91 9.69 -5.44
C SER A 265 -5.37 10.00 -4.01
N ASP A 266 -4.75 11.02 -3.43
CA ASP A 266 -5.31 11.75 -2.30
C ASP A 266 -5.22 13.24 -2.58
N GLN A 267 -6.29 13.97 -2.25
CA GLN A 267 -6.40 15.41 -2.50
C GLN A 267 -6.89 16.11 -1.23
N PRO A 268 -6.62 17.41 -1.03
CA PRO A 268 -7.23 18.17 0.06
C PRO A 268 -8.75 18.03 0.04
N SER A 269 -9.38 17.83 1.19
CA SER A 269 -10.84 17.64 1.27
C SER A 269 -11.65 18.84 0.76
N ALA A 270 -11.02 20.01 0.63
CA ALA A 270 -11.62 21.20 0.04
C ALA A 270 -11.91 21.07 -1.47
N VAL A 271 -11.24 20.14 -2.17
CA VAL A 271 -11.52 19.83 -3.58
C VAL A 271 -12.89 19.18 -3.75
N GLY A 272 -13.31 18.36 -2.77
CA GLY A 272 -14.58 17.64 -2.81
C GLY A 272 -14.51 16.34 -3.62
N TYR A 273 -15.55 15.52 -3.49
CA TYR A 273 -15.59 14.19 -4.12
C TYR A 273 -15.70 14.23 -5.64
N ASP A 274 -16.56 15.10 -6.18
CA ASP A 274 -16.85 15.14 -7.62
C ASP A 274 -15.60 15.49 -8.44
N GLU A 275 -14.84 16.49 -7.99
CA GLU A 275 -13.60 16.89 -8.64
C GLU A 275 -12.51 15.82 -8.49
N ALA A 276 -12.34 15.24 -7.29
CA ALA A 276 -11.39 14.14 -7.08
C ALA A 276 -11.69 12.90 -7.96
N ILE A 277 -12.97 12.61 -8.21
CA ILE A 277 -13.44 11.59 -9.14
C ILE A 277 -13.12 11.97 -10.59
N SER A 278 -13.34 13.24 -10.97
CA SER A 278 -13.00 13.77 -12.30
C SER A 278 -11.51 13.62 -12.59
N ASP A 279 -10.65 14.05 -11.67
CA ASP A 279 -9.19 14.01 -11.83
C ASP A 279 -8.67 12.57 -11.97
N LEU A 280 -9.16 11.65 -11.12
CA LEU A 280 -8.79 10.25 -11.22
C LEU A 280 -9.26 9.63 -12.56
N THR A 281 -10.42 10.05 -13.05
CA THR A 281 -10.96 9.59 -14.34
C THR A 281 -10.15 10.12 -15.51
N GLU A 282 -9.65 11.36 -15.43
CA GLU A 282 -8.71 11.90 -16.41
C GLU A 282 -7.37 11.16 -16.38
N ALA A 283 -6.84 10.85 -15.19
CA ALA A 283 -5.65 10.03 -15.05
C ALA A 283 -5.83 8.62 -15.65
N ALA A 284 -6.99 8.00 -15.46
CA ALA A 284 -7.33 6.74 -16.09
C ALA A 284 -7.35 6.83 -17.62
N ARG A 285 -7.94 7.89 -18.18
CA ARG A 285 -7.93 8.13 -19.63
C ARG A 285 -6.51 8.31 -20.17
N ALA A 286 -5.68 9.09 -19.48
CA ALA A 286 -4.29 9.32 -19.83
C ALA A 286 -3.48 8.00 -19.79
N ALA A 287 -3.65 7.20 -18.74
CA ALA A 287 -2.99 5.92 -18.56
C ALA A 287 -3.36 4.89 -19.64
N LEU A 288 -4.63 4.81 -20.03
CA LEU A 288 -5.09 3.78 -20.98
C LEU A 288 -4.85 4.12 -22.44
N THR A 289 -4.63 5.39 -22.78
CA THR A 289 -4.35 5.81 -24.16
C THR A 289 -3.18 5.04 -24.81
N PRO A 290 -2.00 4.91 -24.16
CA PRO A 290 -0.88 4.13 -24.72
C PRO A 290 -1.02 2.61 -24.55
N LEU A 291 -1.95 2.12 -23.73
CA LEU A 291 -2.11 0.68 -23.42
C LEU A 291 -3.12 -0.03 -24.35
N ARG A 292 -3.81 0.72 -25.23
CA ARG A 292 -4.81 0.21 -26.18
C ARG A 292 -4.19 -0.15 -27.55
#